data_AF-K9H702-F1
#
_entry.id   AF-K9H702-F1
#
_cell.length_a   1.000
_cell.length_b   1.000
_cell.length_c   1.000
_cell.angle_alpha   90.00
_cell.angle_beta   90.00
_cell.angle_gamma   90.00
#
_symmetry.space_group_name_H-M   'P 1'
#
loop_
_entity.id
_entity.type
_entity.pdbx_description
1 polymer ?
#
loop_
_entity_poly.entity_id
_entity_poly.type
_entity_poly.pdbx_seq_one_letter_code
_entity_poly.pdbx_strand_id
1 'polypeptide(L)'
;MSNYVLPVLYGLFVWWASTVLIIYLDNLPKRTFKWSLLGATAVLAACLYGLHASADDPSVTGAYVAFTCGVLAWGWQEISFYMGYVTGPRKQPCKDGCKGWVHFGHAIMTNLWHELAIIAAAGVVVALTWNAPNQVGLWTFLILWWMHQSAKLNVFLGVRNLNEEFLPEHLSFLKSYFTRKPMNLLFPVSVTISSIITYVLVMKAANAATAFEAVGFTFLAAFMALAVLEHWLLVLPLPTAGLWQPGLKARGDAPAKPFDAEIVVGFLGAGKTTVLRRMLSEVDPDEKTVVLVNDFGKLGLDGTLLSGRGADVVELPNGCICCSLRKDLAAQLKDVIARMAPDRVLIEPSGVADVTSLLRVLHGPDVKGLVKSLRLTTVIDAGAFLRDHARLPEYFEAQARLAPVFILNKTDRASAEDLAITTDTLKRLNPHAEILPAVYGAVEPARAEAWKAAPAVEAHTHAHDHAHEHHHDHGPDALGLENWSTALSGLHDARALRGVLEAVAAGAFGEIDRLKGILQVEGGWLQVDVAGGHPAIAAHAARPEDTARVMAIGKSIERDLLHRALRRCTVPEAAVA
;
A
#
# COMPACT_ATOMS: atom_id res chain seq x y z
N MET A 1 36.22 26.43 12.24
CA MET A 1 35.62 25.20 11.69
C MET A 1 35.09 24.26 12.77
N SER A 2 35.84 23.98 13.85
CA SER A 2 35.39 23.11 14.96
C SER A 2 34.04 23.54 15.57
N ASN A 3 33.84 24.84 15.83
CA ASN A 3 32.63 25.39 16.43
C ASN A 3 31.36 25.30 15.54
N TYR A 4 31.50 24.90 14.28
CA TYR A 4 30.39 24.82 13.32
C TYR A 4 30.18 23.39 12.82
N VAL A 5 31.25 22.70 12.43
CA VAL A 5 31.15 21.35 11.86
C VAL A 5 30.85 20.32 12.96
N LEU A 6 31.51 20.42 14.11
CA LEU A 6 31.34 19.42 15.18
C LEU A 6 29.93 19.44 15.79
N PRO A 7 29.31 20.60 16.09
CA PRO A 7 27.92 20.62 16.55
C PRO A 7 26.94 20.05 15.53
N VAL A 8 27.13 20.31 14.23
CA VAL A 8 26.26 19.73 13.18
C VAL A 8 26.37 18.20 13.19
N LEU A 9 27.58 17.66 13.14
CA LEU A 9 27.78 16.20 13.13
C LEU A 9 27.27 15.54 14.41
N TYR A 10 27.55 16.14 15.57
CA TYR A 10 27.07 15.66 16.86
C TYR A 10 25.54 15.69 16.93
N GLY A 11 24.92 16.80 16.51
CA GLY A 11 23.47 16.95 16.49
C GLY A 11 22.80 15.91 15.61
N LEU A 12 23.29 15.72 14.39
CA LEU A 12 22.81 14.68 13.48
C LEU A 12 22.96 13.27 14.07
N PHE A 13 24.10 12.99 14.72
CA PHE A 13 24.31 11.70 15.39
C PHE A 13 23.32 11.47 16.53
N VAL A 14 23.15 12.44 17.44
CA VAL A 14 22.24 12.31 18.60
C VAL A 14 20.80 12.15 18.13
N TRP A 15 20.35 12.95 17.15
CA TRP A 15 19.02 12.82 16.57
C TRP A 15 18.81 11.46 15.91
N TRP A 16 19.75 11.01 15.06
CA TRP A 16 19.63 9.74 14.35
C TRP A 16 19.67 8.56 15.33
N ALA A 17 20.63 8.55 16.25
CA ALA A 17 20.80 7.47 17.22
C ALA A 17 19.60 7.36 18.17
N SER A 18 19.06 8.49 18.65
CA SER A 18 17.85 8.49 19.49
C SER A 18 16.62 8.01 18.73
N THR A 19 16.43 8.46 17.49
CA THR A 19 15.31 8.00 16.64
C THR A 19 15.40 6.50 16.37
N VAL A 20 16.57 6.00 15.98
CA VAL A 20 16.79 4.55 15.76
C VAL A 20 16.54 3.75 17.04
N LEU A 21 16.99 4.23 18.20
CA LEU A 21 16.76 3.58 19.49
C LEU A 21 15.27 3.53 19.84
N ILE A 22 14.53 4.62 19.62
CA ILE A 22 13.07 4.65 19.88
C ILE A 22 12.36 3.63 18.99
N ILE A 23 12.63 3.63 17.68
CA ILE A 23 12.04 2.68 16.73
C ILE A 23 12.39 1.23 17.13
N TYR A 24 13.65 0.98 17.51
CA TYR A 24 14.08 -0.34 17.97
C TYR A 24 13.30 -0.78 19.22
N LEU A 25 13.17 0.08 20.23
CA LEU A 25 12.48 -0.23 21.48
C LEU A 25 10.97 -0.43 21.31
N ASP A 26 10.35 0.35 20.42
CA ASP A 26 8.91 0.21 20.08
C ASP A 26 8.62 -1.10 19.34
N ASN A 27 9.60 -1.60 18.58
CA ASN A 27 9.46 -2.86 17.85
C ASN A 27 9.68 -4.11 18.71
N LEU A 28 10.17 -3.98 19.95
CA LEU A 28 10.30 -5.11 20.87
C LEU A 28 8.91 -5.62 21.34
N PRO A 29 8.81 -6.86 21.86
CA PRO A 29 7.54 -7.39 22.35
C PRO A 29 6.93 -6.50 23.44
N LYS A 30 5.60 -6.28 23.42
CA LYS A 30 4.87 -5.41 24.38
C LYS A 30 5.19 -5.60 25.87
N ARG A 31 5.71 -6.77 26.27
CA ARG A 31 6.18 -7.05 27.63
C ARG A 31 7.38 -6.18 28.04
N THR A 32 8.22 -5.74 27.09
CA THR A 32 9.38 -4.87 27.33
C THR A 32 9.00 -3.42 27.52
N PHE A 33 7.84 -2.97 27.02
CA PHE A 33 7.45 -1.56 26.99
C PHE A 33 7.48 -0.88 28.37
N LYS A 34 7.10 -1.60 29.43
CA LYS A 34 7.17 -1.08 30.81
C LYS A 34 8.60 -0.75 31.22
N TRP A 35 9.55 -1.62 30.88
CA TRP A 35 10.96 -1.44 31.20
C TRP A 35 11.60 -0.36 30.33
N SER A 36 11.26 -0.33 29.05
CA SER A 36 11.71 0.73 28.13
C SER A 36 11.22 2.10 28.58
N LEU A 37 9.95 2.23 28.97
CA LEU A 37 9.41 3.50 29.49
C LEU A 37 10.02 3.88 30.85
N LEU A 38 10.27 2.92 31.74
CA LEU A 38 10.96 3.18 33.01
C LEU A 38 12.37 3.72 32.77
N GLY A 39 13.13 3.09 31.87
CA GLY A 39 14.45 3.56 31.46
C GLY A 39 14.40 4.95 30.84
N ALA A 40 13.48 5.19 29.90
CA ALA A 40 13.28 6.51 29.30
C ALA A 40 12.91 7.57 30.34
N THR A 41 12.11 7.23 31.35
CA THR A 41 11.72 8.15 32.43
C THR A 41 12.90 8.50 33.33
N ALA A 42 13.79 7.54 33.61
CA ALA A 42 15.04 7.81 34.31
C ALA A 42 15.96 8.73 33.49
N VAL A 43 16.06 8.52 32.18
CA VAL A 43 16.80 9.40 31.26
C VAL A 43 16.18 10.80 31.25
N LEU A 44 14.85 10.92 31.20
CA LEU A 44 14.17 12.21 31.29
C LEU A 44 14.53 12.95 32.58
N ALA A 45 14.47 12.28 33.73
CA ALA A 45 14.84 12.89 35.02
C ALA A 45 16.29 13.38 35.03
N ALA A 46 17.22 12.58 34.49
CA ALA A 46 18.62 12.98 34.33
C ALA A 46 18.78 14.18 33.37
N CYS A 47 18.00 14.23 32.29
CA CYS A 47 18.02 15.33 31.33
C CYS A 47 17.43 16.62 31.91
N LEU A 48 16.37 16.55 32.71
CA LEU A 48 15.83 17.71 33.42
C LEU A 48 16.86 18.26 34.43
N TYR A 49 17.53 17.38 35.17
CA TYR A 49 18.65 17.79 36.01
C TYR A 49 19.79 18.41 35.19
N GLY A 50 20.16 17.81 34.05
CA GLY A 50 21.18 18.33 33.15
C GLY A 50 20.84 19.71 32.57
N LEU A 51 19.58 19.95 32.21
CA LEU A 51 19.09 21.27 31.78
C LEU A 51 19.22 22.30 32.90
N HIS A 52 18.83 21.94 34.12
CA HIS A 52 18.99 22.82 35.28
C HIS A 52 20.47 23.11 35.57
N ALA A 53 21.31 22.08 35.59
CA ALA A 53 22.74 22.20 35.90
C ALA A 53 23.53 22.97 34.83
N SER A 54 23.11 22.92 33.56
CA SER A 54 23.74 23.68 32.47
C SER A 54 23.11 25.04 32.21
N ALA A 55 22.02 25.40 32.91
CA ALA A 55 21.29 26.65 32.69
C ALA A 55 22.19 27.89 32.88
N ASP A 56 23.00 27.89 33.95
CA ASP A 56 23.92 28.98 34.28
C ASP A 56 25.34 28.80 33.72
N ASP A 57 25.55 27.81 32.83
CA ASP A 57 26.84 27.53 32.19
C ASP A 57 26.87 28.01 30.73
N PRO A 58 27.38 29.22 30.44
CA PRO A 58 27.58 29.74 29.09
C PRO A 58 28.88 29.24 28.44
N SER A 59 29.34 28.02 28.77
CA SER A 59 30.48 27.39 28.11
C SER A 59 30.04 26.53 26.93
N VAL A 60 30.97 26.22 26.02
CA VAL A 60 30.71 25.28 24.90
C VAL A 60 30.20 23.94 25.43
N THR A 61 30.77 23.42 26.53
CA THR A 61 30.29 22.18 27.16
C THR A 61 28.85 22.31 27.63
N GLY A 62 28.50 23.43 28.27
CA GLY A 62 27.12 23.74 28.66
C GLY A 62 26.14 23.71 27.49
N ALA A 63 26.53 24.21 26.31
CA ALA A 63 25.70 24.13 25.10
C ALA A 63 25.45 22.68 24.65
N TYR A 64 26.48 21.82 24.65
CA TYR A 64 26.34 20.40 24.26
C TYR A 64 25.46 19.64 25.25
N VAL A 65 25.61 19.89 26.56
CA VAL A 65 24.78 19.27 27.61
C VAL A 65 23.33 19.71 27.45
N ALA A 66 23.07 21.01 27.36
CA ALA A 66 21.72 21.55 27.24
C ALA A 66 21.03 21.06 25.97
N PHE A 67 21.74 21.06 24.83
CA PHE A 67 21.23 20.50 23.57
C PHE A 67 20.88 19.01 23.70
N THR A 68 21.80 18.19 24.21
CA THR A 68 21.60 16.73 24.35
C THR A 68 20.41 16.43 25.26
N CYS A 69 20.31 17.13 26.39
CA CYS A 69 19.20 16.98 27.32
C CYS A 69 17.87 17.42 26.69
N GLY A 70 17.87 18.48 25.87
CA GLY A 70 16.68 18.91 25.12
C GLY A 70 16.17 17.85 24.14
N VAL A 71 17.07 17.23 23.36
CA VAL A 71 16.71 16.15 22.41
C VAL A 71 16.23 14.90 23.14
N LEU A 72 16.91 14.48 24.20
CA LEU A 72 16.51 13.27 24.95
C LEU A 72 15.22 13.47 25.75
N ALA A 73 14.97 14.69 26.27
CA ALA A 73 13.69 15.04 26.88
C ALA A 73 12.53 14.96 25.86
N TRP A 74 12.78 15.39 24.62
CA TRP A 74 11.84 15.17 23.51
C TRP A 74 11.64 13.68 23.21
N GLY A 75 12.73 12.90 23.21
CA GLY A 75 12.68 11.45 22.99
C GLY A 75 11.75 10.71 23.96
N TRP A 76 11.60 11.18 25.20
CA TRP A 76 10.61 10.64 26.14
C TRP A 76 9.17 10.88 25.67
N GLN A 77 8.87 12.03 25.06
CA GLN A 77 7.55 12.33 24.52
C GLN A 77 7.21 11.32 23.40
N GLU A 78 8.12 11.14 22.45
CA GLU A 78 7.96 10.21 21.32
C GLU A 78 7.77 8.76 21.81
N ILE A 79 8.65 8.25 22.67
CA ILE A 79 8.57 6.85 23.13
C ILE A 79 7.29 6.59 23.94
N SER A 80 6.85 7.56 24.76
CA SER A 80 5.62 7.44 25.55
C SER A 80 4.35 7.38 24.68
N PHE A 81 4.39 8.08 23.53
CA PHE A 81 3.35 8.06 22.52
C PHE A 81 3.35 6.74 21.75
N TYR A 82 4.49 6.36 21.15
CA TYR A 82 4.62 5.15 20.35
C TYR A 82 4.27 3.88 21.14
N MET A 83 4.64 3.80 22.42
CA MET A 83 4.27 2.67 23.28
C MET A 83 2.81 2.69 23.78
N GLY A 84 2.04 3.72 23.45
CA GLY A 84 0.60 3.80 23.75
C GLY A 84 0.23 4.24 25.17
N TYR A 85 1.17 4.72 25.97
CA TYR A 85 0.94 5.17 27.35
C TYR A 85 0.35 6.59 27.41
N VAL A 86 0.94 7.53 26.65
CA VAL A 86 0.51 8.92 26.62
C VAL A 86 0.02 9.24 25.21
N THR A 87 -1.25 8.96 24.94
CA THR A 87 -1.90 9.14 23.62
C THR A 87 -3.04 10.15 23.71
N GLY A 88 -4.28 9.77 23.38
CA GLY A 88 -5.47 10.58 23.63
C GLY A 88 -6.62 9.73 24.21
N PRO A 89 -7.73 10.38 24.59
CA PRO A 89 -8.93 9.69 25.09
C PRO A 89 -9.58 8.77 24.03
N ARG A 90 -9.31 9.00 22.75
CA ARG A 90 -9.88 8.22 21.64
C ARG A 90 -8.86 7.24 21.07
N LYS A 91 -9.14 5.94 21.20
CA LYS A 91 -8.34 4.82 20.65
C LYS A 91 -9.13 4.01 19.60
N GLN A 92 -9.98 4.70 18.83
CA GLN A 92 -10.88 4.08 17.85
C GLN A 92 -10.70 4.77 16.50
N PRO A 93 -10.82 4.04 15.38
CA PRO A 93 -10.79 4.63 14.05
C PRO A 93 -11.97 5.59 13.84
N CYS A 94 -11.87 6.49 12.86
CA CYS A 94 -13.01 7.31 12.51
C CYS A 94 -14.08 6.49 11.78
N LYS A 95 -15.35 6.63 12.22
CA LYS A 95 -16.51 5.94 11.63
C LYS A 95 -16.92 6.60 10.30
N ASP A 96 -17.66 5.87 9.47
CA ASP A 96 -18.20 6.36 8.20
C ASP A 96 -18.97 7.68 8.37
N GLY A 97 -18.67 8.67 7.53
CA GLY A 97 -19.24 10.02 7.59
C GLY A 97 -18.41 11.06 8.38
N CYS A 98 -17.27 10.66 8.93
CA CYS A 98 -16.33 11.55 9.61
C CYS A 98 -15.66 12.53 8.61
N LYS A 99 -16.17 13.77 8.53
CA LYS A 99 -15.65 14.84 7.66
C LYS A 99 -15.61 16.18 8.38
N GLY A 100 -14.82 17.11 7.84
CA GLY A 100 -14.75 18.49 8.32
C GLY A 100 -14.32 18.61 9.78
N TRP A 101 -15.02 19.45 10.54
CA TRP A 101 -14.68 19.76 11.93
C TRP A 101 -14.79 18.57 12.89
N VAL A 102 -15.69 17.62 12.61
CA VAL A 102 -15.84 16.39 13.43
C VAL A 102 -14.62 15.50 13.26
N HIS A 103 -14.10 15.38 12.04
CA HIS A 103 -12.86 14.64 11.77
C HIS A 103 -11.67 15.28 12.48
N PHE A 104 -11.55 16.60 12.39
CA PHE A 104 -10.49 17.34 13.07
C PHE A 104 -10.56 17.20 14.60
N GLY A 105 -11.75 17.36 15.19
CA GLY A 105 -11.94 17.19 16.63
C GLY A 105 -11.59 15.76 17.09
N HIS A 106 -12.05 14.74 16.35
CA HIS A 106 -11.68 13.36 16.65
C HIS A 106 -10.19 13.10 16.50
N ALA A 107 -9.53 13.69 15.50
CA ALA A 107 -8.08 13.57 15.33
C ALA A 107 -7.32 14.14 16.54
N ILE A 108 -7.71 15.33 17.03
CA ILE A 108 -7.15 15.92 18.26
C ILE A 108 -7.39 15.00 19.47
N MET A 109 -8.56 14.38 19.58
CA MET A 109 -8.85 13.44 20.66
C MET A 109 -7.98 12.17 20.61
N THR A 110 -7.29 11.87 19.52
CA THR A 110 -6.38 10.71 19.46
C THR A 110 -5.02 10.96 20.11
N ASN A 111 -4.61 12.22 20.25
CA ASN A 111 -3.31 12.62 20.79
C ASN A 111 -3.38 13.68 21.91
N LEU A 112 -4.58 14.04 22.40
CA LEU A 112 -4.74 15.12 23.37
C LEU A 112 -3.87 15.01 24.64
N TRP A 113 -3.74 13.82 25.24
CA TRP A 113 -2.93 13.65 26.46
C TRP A 113 -1.44 13.86 26.17
N HIS A 114 -1.00 13.44 24.99
CA HIS A 114 0.35 13.67 24.52
C HIS A 114 0.65 15.16 24.33
N GLU A 115 -0.27 15.91 23.72
CA GLU A 115 -0.10 17.36 23.57
C GLU A 115 -0.03 18.06 24.95
N LEU A 116 -0.88 17.66 25.89
CA LEU A 116 -0.83 18.19 27.26
C LEU A 116 0.48 17.83 27.98
N ALA A 117 1.01 16.62 27.76
CA ALA A 117 2.30 16.20 28.31
C ALA A 117 3.48 17.01 27.73
N ILE A 118 3.46 17.32 26.43
CA ILE A 118 4.45 18.18 25.80
C ILE A 118 4.39 19.60 26.39
N ILE A 119 3.19 20.17 26.53
CA ILE A 119 3.01 21.52 27.13
C ILE A 119 3.51 21.54 28.58
N ALA A 120 3.18 20.52 29.37
CA ALA A 120 3.67 20.39 30.73
C ALA A 120 5.20 20.30 30.79
N ALA A 121 5.80 19.46 29.93
CA ALA A 121 7.25 19.35 29.82
C ALA A 121 7.92 20.66 29.38
N ALA A 122 7.34 21.36 28.40
CA ALA A 122 7.80 22.69 28.01
C ALA A 122 7.77 23.67 29.19
N GLY A 123 6.69 23.67 29.99
CA GLY A 123 6.58 24.49 31.20
C GLY A 123 7.68 24.18 32.22
N VAL A 124 8.02 22.90 32.42
CA VAL A 124 9.13 22.49 33.29
C VAL A 124 10.47 22.96 32.74
N VAL A 125 10.75 22.74 31.44
CA VAL A 125 12.01 23.18 30.82
C VAL A 125 12.16 24.70 30.93
N VAL A 126 11.10 25.46 30.64
CA VAL A 126 11.04 26.92 30.79
C VAL A 126 11.32 27.33 32.23
N ALA A 127 10.72 26.66 33.22
CA ALA A 127 10.97 26.98 34.63
C ALA A 127 12.42 26.70 35.06
N LEU A 128 13.02 25.62 34.56
CA LEU A 128 14.40 25.24 34.91
C LEU A 128 15.45 26.14 34.25
N THR A 129 15.15 26.73 33.09
CA THR A 129 16.07 27.60 32.34
C THR A 129 15.63 29.06 32.35
N TRP A 130 14.71 29.45 33.24
CA TRP A 130 14.14 30.81 33.24
C TRP A 130 15.21 31.86 33.53
N ASN A 131 15.31 32.89 32.67
CA ASN A 131 16.32 33.96 32.76
C ASN A 131 17.79 33.48 32.82
N ALA A 132 18.06 32.23 32.49
CA ALA A 132 19.41 31.67 32.52
C ALA A 132 20.18 32.02 31.23
N PRO A 133 21.52 32.16 31.28
CA PRO A 133 22.33 32.49 30.10
C PRO A 133 22.32 31.38 29.04
N ASN A 134 22.13 30.12 29.41
CA ASN A 134 22.06 28.99 28.48
C ASN A 134 20.64 28.59 28.13
N GLN A 135 20.18 29.07 26.96
CA GLN A 135 18.84 28.79 26.43
C GLN A 135 18.83 27.70 25.34
N VAL A 136 19.97 27.04 25.08
CA VAL A 136 20.10 26.10 23.96
C VAL A 136 19.14 24.93 24.11
N GLY A 137 19.02 24.36 25.31
CA GLY A 137 18.12 23.25 25.59
C GLY A 137 16.64 23.59 25.41
N LEU A 138 16.21 24.77 25.91
CA LEU A 138 14.85 25.27 25.72
C LEU A 138 14.51 25.43 24.24
N TRP A 139 15.35 26.15 23.49
CA TRP A 139 15.09 26.38 22.06
C TRP A 139 15.14 25.09 21.25
N THR A 140 15.99 24.13 21.61
CA THR A 140 16.01 22.80 20.99
C THR A 140 14.67 22.10 21.19
N PHE A 141 14.14 22.08 22.42
CA PHE A 141 12.84 21.49 22.73
C PHE A 141 11.70 22.19 21.97
N LEU A 142 11.71 23.52 21.92
CA LEU A 142 10.68 24.30 21.21
C LEU A 142 10.72 24.11 19.70
N ILE A 143 11.91 24.00 19.09
CA ILE A 143 12.04 23.69 17.65
C ILE A 143 11.43 22.31 17.36
N LEU A 144 11.77 21.29 18.15
CA LEU A 144 11.21 19.96 17.99
C LEU A 144 9.68 19.97 18.14
N TRP A 145 9.16 20.66 19.16
CA TRP A 145 7.72 20.83 19.34
C TRP A 145 7.03 21.48 18.15
N TRP A 146 7.53 22.65 17.73
CA TRP A 146 6.97 23.41 16.63
C TRP A 146 6.97 22.62 15.31
N MET A 147 8.09 21.96 15.00
CA MET A 147 8.24 21.14 13.79
C MET A 147 7.38 19.90 13.83
N HIS A 148 7.23 19.28 14.99
CA HIS A 148 6.33 18.15 15.18
C HIS A 148 4.85 18.54 14.98
N GLN A 149 4.42 19.71 15.48
CA GLN A 149 3.07 20.23 15.21
C GLN A 149 2.87 20.51 13.72
N SER A 150 3.87 21.10 13.06
CA SER A 150 3.82 21.37 11.62
C SER A 150 3.70 20.09 10.80
N ALA A 151 4.49 19.06 11.13
CA ALA A 151 4.42 17.75 10.49
C ALA A 151 3.07 17.07 10.70
N LYS A 152 2.54 17.06 11.95
CA LYS A 152 1.21 16.52 12.27
C LYS A 152 0.11 17.18 11.46
N LEU A 153 0.10 18.51 11.37
CA LEU A 153 -0.90 19.24 10.59
C LEU A 153 -0.77 18.96 9.08
N ASN A 154 0.46 18.90 8.57
CA ASN A 154 0.69 18.53 7.17
C ASN A 154 0.18 17.12 6.86
N VAL A 155 0.48 16.13 7.71
CA VAL A 155 0.01 14.75 7.62
C VAL A 155 -1.53 14.66 7.68
N PHE A 156 -2.15 15.44 8.56
CA PHE A 156 -3.61 15.51 8.69
C PHE A 156 -4.29 16.11 7.44
N LEU A 157 -3.79 17.26 6.95
CA LEU A 157 -4.34 17.95 5.77
C LEU A 157 -4.06 17.22 4.45
N GLY A 158 -2.92 16.55 4.44
CA GLY A 158 -2.52 15.51 3.52
C GLY A 158 -1.18 15.75 2.85
N VAL A 159 -0.40 14.68 2.78
CA VAL A 159 0.93 14.63 2.15
C VAL A 159 1.12 13.27 1.46
N ARG A 160 2.18 13.15 0.67
CA ARG A 160 2.43 11.99 -0.19
C ARG A 160 2.94 10.81 0.63
N ASN A 161 3.92 11.05 1.50
CA ASN A 161 4.55 10.05 2.34
C ASN A 161 4.07 10.19 3.77
N LEU A 162 3.11 9.34 4.17
CA LEU A 162 2.52 9.36 5.51
C LEU A 162 3.32 8.58 6.56
N ASN A 163 4.41 7.91 6.16
CA ASN A 163 5.28 7.19 7.10
C ASN A 163 4.51 6.16 7.97
N GLU A 164 3.41 5.60 7.44
CA GLU A 164 2.51 4.68 8.15
C GLU A 164 3.19 3.37 8.58
N GLU A 165 4.33 3.05 7.98
CA GLU A 165 5.14 1.88 8.29
C GLU A 165 5.74 1.94 9.69
N PHE A 166 6.01 3.15 10.22
CA PHE A 166 6.55 3.38 11.56
C PHE A 166 5.51 3.29 12.66
N LEU A 167 4.21 3.30 12.32
CA LEU A 167 3.16 3.20 13.34
C LEU A 167 3.08 1.77 13.87
N PRO A 168 3.20 1.54 15.19
CA PRO A 168 3.01 0.23 15.78
C PRO A 168 1.55 -0.23 15.64
N GLU A 169 1.32 -1.55 15.63
CA GLU A 169 0.01 -2.15 15.36
C GLU A 169 -1.11 -1.60 16.26
N HIS A 170 -0.80 -1.33 17.52
CA HIS A 170 -1.78 -0.84 18.50
C HIS A 170 -2.17 0.64 18.29
N LEU A 171 -1.45 1.38 17.43
CA LEU A 171 -1.76 2.73 16.97
C LEU A 171 -2.23 2.76 15.51
N SER A 172 -2.45 1.60 14.88
CA SER A 172 -2.90 1.50 13.48
C SER A 172 -4.20 2.25 13.19
N PHE A 173 -5.07 2.45 14.20
CA PHE A 173 -6.29 3.23 14.07
C PHE A 173 -6.04 4.70 13.65
N LEU A 174 -4.85 5.25 13.93
CA LEU A 174 -4.45 6.60 13.52
C LEU A 174 -4.42 6.77 12.00
N LYS A 175 -4.20 5.68 11.24
CA LYS A 175 -4.20 5.70 9.77
C LYS A 175 -5.52 6.23 9.21
N SER A 176 -6.64 5.98 9.90
CA SER A 176 -7.96 6.49 9.51
C SER A 176 -8.10 8.02 9.60
N TYR A 177 -7.18 8.70 10.28
CA TYR A 177 -7.16 10.15 10.43
C TYR A 177 -6.27 10.88 9.43
N PHE A 178 -5.39 10.14 8.73
CA PHE A 178 -4.44 10.70 7.80
C PHE A 178 -5.04 10.85 6.40
N THR A 179 -4.61 11.88 5.68
CA THR A 179 -5.08 12.15 4.32
C THR A 179 -3.93 11.96 3.34
N ARG A 180 -4.10 11.12 2.30
CA ARG A 180 -3.09 11.02 1.22
C ARG A 180 -3.38 12.05 0.14
N LYS A 181 -2.44 12.96 -0.10
CA LYS A 181 -2.47 13.98 -1.18
C LYS A 181 -1.05 14.24 -1.67
N PRO A 182 -0.85 14.70 -2.91
CA PRO A 182 0.49 15.08 -3.37
C PRO A 182 1.10 16.17 -2.47
N MET A 183 0.30 17.16 -2.08
CA MET A 183 0.70 18.27 -1.22
C MET A 183 -0.55 18.99 -0.67
N ASN A 184 -0.41 19.75 0.41
CA ASN A 184 -1.43 20.64 0.95
C ASN A 184 -0.95 22.11 0.96
N LEU A 185 -1.85 23.07 1.20
CA LEU A 185 -1.53 24.51 1.17
C LEU A 185 -0.71 24.99 2.38
N LEU A 186 -0.71 24.26 3.50
CA LEU A 186 0.11 24.58 4.67
C LEU A 186 1.60 24.30 4.41
N PHE A 187 1.90 23.30 3.57
CA PHE A 187 3.27 22.91 3.25
C PHE A 187 4.17 24.09 2.80
N PRO A 188 3.87 24.85 1.73
CA PRO A 188 4.75 25.94 1.29
C PRO A 188 4.91 27.02 2.35
N VAL A 189 3.88 27.29 3.16
CA VAL A 189 3.94 28.25 4.27
C VAL A 189 4.88 27.74 5.35
N SER A 190 4.71 26.49 5.79
CA SER A 190 5.52 25.86 6.83
C SER A 190 7.01 25.80 6.46
N VAL A 191 7.34 25.38 5.23
CA VAL A 191 8.71 25.29 4.73
C VAL A 191 9.32 26.68 4.56
N THR A 192 8.58 27.66 4.05
CA THR A 192 9.10 29.03 3.86
C THR A 192 9.44 29.68 5.20
N ILE A 193 8.52 29.65 6.17
CA ILE A 193 8.76 30.17 7.52
C ILE A 193 9.96 29.47 8.15
N SER A 194 10.02 28.14 8.03
CA SER A 194 11.08 27.36 8.65
C SER A 194 12.45 27.60 7.99
N SER A 195 12.48 27.84 6.69
CA SER A 195 13.69 28.20 5.94
C SER A 195 14.20 29.60 6.34
N ILE A 196 13.29 30.56 6.54
CA ILE A 196 13.64 31.90 7.04
C ILE A 196 14.23 31.81 8.45
N ILE A 197 13.60 31.05 9.35
CA ILE A 197 14.13 30.84 10.71
C ILE A 197 15.50 30.17 10.66
N THR A 198 15.68 29.15 9.82
CA THR A 198 16.97 28.49 9.61
C THR A 198 18.03 29.49 9.17
N TYR A 199 17.73 30.33 8.18
CA TYR A 199 18.64 31.38 7.71
C TYR A 199 19.01 32.35 8.84
N VAL A 200 18.03 32.82 9.63
CA VAL A 200 18.29 33.71 10.78
C VAL A 200 19.20 33.04 11.81
N LEU A 201 18.99 31.77 12.13
CA LEU A 201 19.83 31.02 13.07
C LEU A 201 21.26 30.84 12.54
N VAL A 202 21.42 30.55 11.24
CA VAL A 202 22.75 30.50 10.59
C VAL A 202 23.45 31.86 10.68
N MET A 203 22.72 32.96 10.42
CA MET A 203 23.29 34.31 10.53
C MET A 203 23.67 34.66 11.97
N LYS A 204 22.87 34.24 12.96
CA LYS A 204 23.23 34.40 14.39
C LYS A 204 24.46 33.58 14.77
N ALA A 205 24.60 32.36 14.26
CA ALA A 205 25.79 31.54 14.48
C ALA A 205 27.05 32.16 13.84
N ALA A 206 26.91 32.72 12.63
CA ALA A 206 28.02 33.34 11.90
C ALA A 206 28.49 34.64 12.55
N ASN A 207 27.58 35.42 13.14
CA ASN A 207 27.86 36.69 13.80
C ASN A 207 27.97 36.58 15.33
N ALA A 208 28.11 35.36 15.86
CA ALA A 208 28.19 35.12 17.30
C ALA A 208 29.44 35.77 17.90
N ALA A 209 29.28 36.44 19.05
CA ALA A 209 30.39 37.10 19.74
C ALA A 209 31.24 36.11 20.54
N THR A 210 30.63 35.00 20.97
CA THR A 210 31.29 33.96 21.78
C THR A 210 31.25 32.59 21.10
N ALA A 211 32.19 31.71 21.45
CA ALA A 211 32.21 30.33 20.98
C ALA A 211 30.96 29.55 21.43
N PHE A 212 30.45 29.86 22.63
CA PHE A 212 29.20 29.30 23.15
C PHE A 212 28.00 29.64 22.26
N GLU A 213 27.80 30.92 21.94
CA GLU A 213 26.72 31.37 21.07
C GLU A 213 26.84 30.77 19.66
N ALA A 214 28.06 30.72 19.11
CA ALA A 214 28.31 30.12 17.80
C ALA A 214 27.87 28.65 17.78
N VAL A 215 28.25 27.87 18.79
CA VAL A 215 27.88 26.46 18.93
C VAL A 215 26.38 26.30 19.16
N GLY A 216 25.80 27.08 20.06
CA GLY A 216 24.37 27.04 20.40
C GLY A 216 23.50 27.32 19.18
N PHE A 217 23.73 28.41 18.46
CA PHE A 217 22.97 28.72 17.25
C PHE A 217 23.25 27.74 16.11
N THR A 218 24.45 27.15 16.04
CA THR A 218 24.74 26.08 15.06
C THR A 218 23.87 24.86 15.31
N PHE A 219 23.72 24.42 16.57
CA PHE A 219 22.81 23.31 16.91
C PHE A 219 21.38 23.60 16.49
N LEU A 220 20.86 24.77 16.85
CA LEU A 220 19.50 25.17 16.51
C LEU A 220 19.30 25.27 15.00
N ALA A 221 20.27 25.84 14.27
CA ALA A 221 20.24 25.94 12.81
C ALA A 221 20.24 24.55 12.14
N ALA A 222 21.08 23.63 12.62
CA ALA A 222 21.18 22.28 12.09
C ALA A 222 19.85 21.52 12.25
N PHE A 223 19.21 21.61 13.42
CA PHE A 223 17.94 20.95 13.68
C PHE A 223 16.79 21.57 12.90
N MET A 224 16.77 22.89 12.78
CA MET A 224 15.77 23.56 11.96
C MET A 224 15.92 23.21 10.47
N ALA A 225 17.16 23.14 9.97
CA ALA A 225 17.44 22.70 8.60
C ALA A 225 17.03 21.24 8.37
N LEU A 226 17.29 20.36 9.35
CA LEU A 226 16.87 18.97 9.31
C LEU A 226 15.34 18.85 9.27
N ALA A 227 14.62 19.65 10.07
CA ALA A 227 13.18 19.68 10.05
C ALA A 227 12.63 20.18 8.71
N VAL A 228 13.25 21.19 8.09
CA VAL A 228 12.92 21.62 6.72
C VAL A 228 13.08 20.45 5.74
N LEU A 229 14.19 19.70 5.84
CA LEU A 229 14.44 18.52 5.01
C LEU A 229 13.36 17.45 5.22
N GLU A 230 12.98 17.14 6.46
CA GLU A 230 11.92 16.17 6.76
C GLU A 230 10.58 16.57 6.12
N HIS A 231 10.23 17.86 6.15
CA HIS A 231 9.01 18.34 5.50
C HIS A 231 9.05 18.10 3.99
N TRP A 232 10.18 18.38 3.33
CA TRP A 232 10.36 18.03 1.93
C TRP A 232 10.20 16.54 1.67
N LEU A 233 10.72 15.69 2.56
CA LEU A 233 10.55 14.24 2.47
C LEU A 233 9.10 13.77 2.63
N LEU A 234 8.19 14.55 3.23
CA LEU A 234 6.76 14.24 3.27
C LEU A 234 6.09 14.38 1.89
N VAL A 235 6.61 15.25 1.02
CA VAL A 235 5.99 15.62 -0.26
C VAL A 235 6.71 15.01 -1.46
N LEU A 236 8.04 14.88 -1.41
CA LEU A 236 8.85 14.36 -2.51
C LEU A 236 8.64 12.84 -2.73
N PRO A 237 8.62 12.36 -3.98
CA PRO A 237 8.42 10.94 -4.30
C PRO A 237 9.70 10.11 -4.10
N LEU A 238 10.29 10.15 -2.91
CA LEU A 238 11.52 9.43 -2.58
C LEU A 238 11.24 8.26 -1.62
N PRO A 239 11.86 7.08 -1.81
CA PRO A 239 11.72 5.96 -0.89
C PRO A 239 12.48 6.25 0.42
N THR A 240 11.78 6.77 1.43
CA THR A 240 12.36 7.13 2.74
C THR A 240 12.56 5.92 3.66
N ALA A 241 11.86 4.82 3.42
CA ALA A 241 11.89 3.61 4.25
C ALA A 241 13.31 3.01 4.40
N GLY A 242 14.15 3.15 3.37
CA GLY A 242 15.54 2.65 3.38
C GLY A 242 16.44 3.31 4.44
N LEU A 243 16.18 4.57 4.80
CA LEU A 243 16.99 5.32 5.77
C LEU A 243 16.90 4.76 7.19
N TRP A 244 15.83 4.03 7.50
CA TRP A 244 15.47 3.61 8.86
C TRP A 244 15.47 2.09 9.05
N GLN A 245 15.92 1.34 8.04
CA GLN A 245 16.08 -0.11 8.03
C GLN A 245 16.71 -0.68 9.32
N PRO A 246 17.77 -0.08 9.93
CA PRO A 246 18.34 -0.61 11.16
C PRO A 246 17.37 -0.66 12.35
N GLY A 247 16.45 0.30 12.47
CA GLY A 247 15.43 0.32 13.54
C GLY A 247 14.23 -0.58 13.24
N LEU A 248 13.87 -0.71 11.96
CA LEU A 248 12.74 -1.53 11.50
C LEU A 248 13.01 -3.04 11.54
N LYS A 249 14.28 -3.47 11.46
CA LYS A 249 14.69 -4.88 11.61
C LYS A 249 14.30 -5.51 12.96
N ALA A 250 13.94 -4.71 13.95
CA ALA A 250 13.48 -5.18 15.25
C ALA A 250 11.99 -5.51 15.29
N ARG A 251 11.19 -5.15 14.26
CA ARG A 251 9.88 -5.81 14.06
C ARG A 251 10.25 -7.25 13.81
N GLY A 252 10.27 -8.04 14.88
CA GLY A 252 10.58 -9.44 14.78
C GLY A 252 9.77 -9.98 13.63
N ASP A 253 10.42 -10.67 12.71
CA ASP A 253 9.74 -11.61 11.84
C ASP A 253 8.78 -12.36 12.77
N ALA A 254 7.49 -12.05 12.73
CA ALA A 254 6.52 -12.85 13.45
C ALA A 254 6.82 -14.28 12.98
N PRO A 255 7.13 -15.23 13.88
CA PRO A 255 7.69 -16.51 13.48
C PRO A 255 6.78 -17.05 12.39
N ALA A 256 7.32 -17.12 11.18
CA ALA A 256 6.52 -17.25 9.99
C ALA A 256 5.74 -18.56 10.13
N LYS A 257 4.46 -18.45 10.48
CA LYS A 257 3.61 -19.61 10.68
C LYS A 257 3.24 -20.14 9.30
N PRO A 258 3.19 -21.47 9.12
CA PRO A 258 2.67 -22.03 7.89
C PRO A 258 1.24 -21.54 7.63
N PHE A 259 0.94 -21.16 6.39
CA PHE A 259 -0.36 -20.63 5.98
C PHE A 259 -0.99 -21.48 4.87
N ASP A 260 -2.31 -21.45 4.76
CA ASP A 260 -3.06 -22.09 3.69
C ASP A 260 -3.14 -21.14 2.47
N ALA A 261 -2.62 -21.58 1.32
CA ALA A 261 -2.58 -20.79 0.09
C ALA A 261 -3.73 -21.19 -0.84
N GLU A 262 -4.43 -20.21 -1.42
CA GLU A 262 -5.52 -20.45 -2.35
C GLU A 262 -5.42 -19.52 -3.56
N ILE A 263 -5.38 -20.12 -4.75
CA ILE A 263 -5.22 -19.40 -6.01
C ILE A 263 -6.54 -19.50 -6.79
N VAL A 264 -7.05 -18.36 -7.25
CA VAL A 264 -8.24 -18.28 -8.10
C VAL A 264 -7.85 -17.79 -9.50
N VAL A 265 -7.72 -18.71 -10.45
CA VAL A 265 -7.31 -18.44 -11.85
C VAL A 265 -8.47 -18.56 -12.83
N GLY A 266 -8.22 -18.28 -14.11
CA GLY A 266 -9.22 -18.31 -15.17
C GLY A 266 -9.02 -17.18 -16.19
N PHE A 267 -9.59 -17.34 -17.38
CA PHE A 267 -9.45 -16.38 -18.48
C PHE A 267 -10.09 -15.01 -18.17
N LEU A 268 -9.81 -13.99 -18.99
CA LEU A 268 -10.39 -12.66 -18.81
C LEU A 268 -11.91 -12.73 -18.93
N GLY A 269 -12.63 -12.07 -18.01
CA GLY A 269 -14.09 -12.04 -18.04
C GLY A 269 -14.80 -13.25 -17.39
N ALA A 270 -14.08 -14.32 -17.00
CA ALA A 270 -14.70 -15.52 -16.41
C ALA A 270 -15.42 -15.30 -15.07
N GLY A 271 -15.14 -14.19 -14.37
CA GLY A 271 -15.77 -13.84 -13.09
C GLY A 271 -14.95 -14.21 -11.85
N LYS A 272 -13.62 -14.38 -11.98
CA LYS A 272 -12.68 -14.60 -10.86
C LYS A 272 -12.93 -13.67 -9.67
N THR A 273 -12.97 -12.36 -9.94
CA THR A 273 -13.21 -11.33 -8.93
C THR A 273 -14.57 -11.50 -8.23
N THR A 274 -15.60 -11.97 -8.93
CA THR A 274 -16.92 -12.24 -8.36
C THR A 274 -16.90 -13.46 -7.45
N VAL A 275 -16.25 -14.54 -7.88
CA VAL A 275 -16.00 -15.75 -7.06
C VAL A 275 -15.20 -15.38 -5.81
N LEU A 276 -14.13 -14.60 -5.97
CA LEU A 276 -13.30 -14.15 -4.85
C LEU A 276 -14.09 -13.33 -3.83
N ARG A 277 -14.92 -12.38 -4.27
CA ARG A 277 -15.82 -11.64 -3.36
C ARG A 277 -16.74 -12.56 -2.58
N ARG A 278 -17.29 -13.58 -3.24
CA ARG A 278 -18.16 -14.55 -2.58
C ARG A 278 -17.39 -15.35 -1.53
N MET A 279 -16.19 -15.82 -1.84
CA MET A 279 -15.31 -16.50 -0.89
C MET A 279 -15.03 -15.60 0.33
N LEU A 280 -14.72 -14.32 0.11
CA LEU A 280 -14.47 -13.35 1.19
C LEU A 280 -15.69 -13.05 2.05
N SER A 281 -16.91 -13.16 1.49
CA SER A 281 -18.14 -12.97 2.27
C SER A 281 -18.43 -14.11 3.24
N GLU A 282 -17.76 -15.25 3.08
CA GLU A 282 -17.93 -16.47 3.86
C GLU A 282 -16.67 -16.83 4.68
N VAL A 283 -15.70 -15.90 4.77
CA VAL A 283 -14.49 -16.08 5.58
C VAL A 283 -14.84 -16.08 7.06
N ASP A 284 -14.17 -16.96 7.81
CA ASP A 284 -14.23 -17.01 9.26
C ASP A 284 -13.56 -15.74 9.84
N PRO A 285 -14.27 -14.92 10.63
CA PRO A 285 -13.69 -13.73 11.26
C PRO A 285 -12.49 -14.02 12.18
N ASP A 286 -12.38 -15.25 12.70
CA ASP A 286 -11.27 -15.68 13.55
C ASP A 286 -10.05 -16.20 12.76
N GLU A 287 -10.19 -16.41 11.43
CA GLU A 287 -9.10 -16.79 10.51
C GLU A 287 -8.50 -15.54 9.85
N LYS A 288 -7.21 -15.25 10.08
CA LYS A 288 -6.54 -14.09 9.47
C LYS A 288 -6.25 -14.36 7.99
N THR A 289 -7.13 -13.87 7.11
CA THR A 289 -7.00 -14.03 5.66
C THR A 289 -6.32 -12.82 5.03
N VAL A 290 -5.29 -13.02 4.21
CA VAL A 290 -4.70 -11.95 3.40
C VAL A 290 -5.02 -12.18 1.93
N VAL A 291 -5.46 -11.13 1.23
CA VAL A 291 -5.84 -11.19 -0.18
C VAL A 291 -4.84 -10.44 -1.03
N LEU A 292 -4.19 -11.13 -1.97
CA LEU A 292 -3.29 -10.58 -2.97
C LEU A 292 -4.01 -10.46 -4.31
N VAL A 293 -4.31 -9.21 -4.70
CA VAL A 293 -5.06 -8.91 -5.93
C VAL A 293 -4.29 -7.93 -6.81
N ASN A 294 -4.43 -8.12 -8.12
CA ASN A 294 -3.74 -7.32 -9.12
C ASN A 294 -4.44 -5.98 -9.45
N ASP A 295 -5.71 -5.79 -9.05
CA ASP A 295 -6.48 -4.55 -9.33
C ASP A 295 -7.57 -4.37 -8.25
N PHE A 296 -7.28 -3.53 -7.25
CA PHE A 296 -8.17 -3.27 -6.12
C PHE A 296 -9.50 -2.62 -6.55
N GLY A 297 -9.51 -1.84 -7.64
CA GLY A 297 -10.67 -1.07 -8.09
C GLY A 297 -11.86 -1.91 -8.55
N LYS A 298 -11.61 -3.09 -9.16
CA LYS A 298 -12.70 -3.99 -9.61
C LYS A 298 -13.42 -4.67 -8.48
N LEU A 299 -12.76 -4.86 -7.34
CA LEU A 299 -13.34 -5.51 -6.19
C LEU A 299 -14.34 -4.61 -5.47
N GLY A 300 -14.39 -3.30 -5.76
CA GLY A 300 -15.37 -2.39 -5.15
C GLY A 300 -15.38 -2.47 -3.61
N LEU A 301 -14.27 -2.95 -3.05
CA LEU A 301 -14.07 -3.12 -1.63
C LEU A 301 -13.39 -1.83 -1.17
N ASP A 302 -14.07 -1.00 -0.39
CA ASP A 302 -13.35 0.00 0.39
C ASP A 302 -12.44 -0.77 1.37
N GLY A 303 -11.18 -0.36 1.50
CA GLY A 303 -10.21 -1.02 2.41
C GLY A 303 -10.67 -1.04 3.88
N THR A 304 -11.65 -0.20 4.22
CA THR A 304 -12.34 -0.14 5.50
C THR A 304 -13.43 -1.20 5.70
N LEU A 305 -13.98 -1.80 4.63
CA LEU A 305 -15.12 -2.73 4.70
C LEU A 305 -14.72 -4.16 5.12
N LEU A 306 -13.44 -4.53 4.96
CA LEU A 306 -12.88 -5.82 5.42
C LEU A 306 -12.02 -5.70 6.68
N SER A 307 -11.59 -4.49 7.02
CA SER A 307 -10.98 -4.14 8.31
C SER A 307 -11.99 -4.33 9.45
N GLY A 308 -12.21 -5.57 9.87
CA GLY A 308 -13.25 -5.96 10.85
C GLY A 308 -13.98 -7.28 10.55
N ARG A 309 -13.69 -7.95 9.42
CA ARG A 309 -14.22 -9.28 9.07
C ARG A 309 -13.13 -10.36 8.94
N GLY A 310 -11.95 -10.14 9.53
CA GLY A 310 -10.84 -11.11 9.51
C GLY A 310 -9.97 -11.13 8.25
N ALA A 311 -10.21 -10.25 7.26
CA ALA A 311 -9.45 -10.22 6.01
C ALA A 311 -8.75 -8.87 5.74
N ASP A 312 -7.45 -8.90 5.48
CA ASP A 312 -6.66 -7.75 5.05
C ASP A 312 -6.32 -7.87 3.56
N VAL A 313 -6.54 -6.80 2.78
CA VAL A 313 -6.26 -6.81 1.32
C VAL A 313 -4.97 -6.05 1.05
N VAL A 314 -4.01 -6.71 0.39
CA VAL A 314 -2.75 -6.11 -0.05
C VAL A 314 -2.73 -6.06 -1.57
N GLU A 315 -2.67 -4.85 -2.11
CA GLU A 315 -2.53 -4.61 -3.54
C GLU A 315 -1.08 -4.85 -3.98
N LEU A 316 -0.89 -5.57 -5.09
CA LEU A 316 0.43 -5.76 -5.69
C LEU A 316 0.80 -4.50 -6.50
N PRO A 317 1.87 -3.77 -6.15
CA PRO A 317 2.19 -2.46 -6.75
C PRO A 317 2.55 -2.51 -8.25
N ASN A 318 2.74 -3.70 -8.83
CA ASN A 318 3.30 -3.88 -10.17
C ASN A 318 2.33 -4.47 -11.22
N GLY A 319 1.01 -4.37 -11.05
CA GLY A 319 0.01 -4.42 -12.13
C GLY A 319 -0.07 -5.64 -13.07
N CYS A 320 0.85 -6.61 -13.04
CA CYS A 320 0.90 -7.79 -13.88
C CYS A 320 1.73 -8.88 -13.19
N ILE A 321 1.10 -9.98 -12.75
CA ILE A 321 1.79 -11.24 -12.41
C ILE A 321 2.45 -11.89 -13.65
N CYS A 322 2.23 -11.33 -14.84
CA CYS A 322 2.45 -12.03 -16.10
C CYS A 322 3.71 -11.67 -16.91
N CYS A 323 4.53 -10.66 -16.56
CA CYS A 323 5.54 -10.19 -17.54
C CYS A 323 6.97 -9.95 -17.03
N SER A 324 7.23 -9.83 -15.73
CA SER A 324 8.59 -9.82 -15.18
C SER A 324 8.50 -9.88 -13.66
N LEU A 325 9.43 -10.57 -12.99
CA LEU A 325 9.61 -10.57 -11.52
C LEU A 325 8.99 -11.76 -10.75
N ARG A 326 9.46 -12.98 -11.08
CA ARG A 326 9.42 -14.14 -10.17
C ARG A 326 10.02 -13.83 -8.79
N LYS A 327 11.06 -12.97 -8.75
CA LYS A 327 11.74 -12.55 -7.51
C LYS A 327 10.90 -11.56 -6.69
N ASP A 328 10.12 -10.68 -7.32
CA ASP A 328 9.32 -9.70 -6.59
C ASP A 328 8.11 -10.34 -5.92
N LEU A 329 7.44 -11.31 -6.56
CA LEU A 329 6.32 -11.99 -5.92
C LEU A 329 6.75 -12.79 -4.69
N ALA A 330 7.87 -13.52 -4.78
CA ALA A 330 8.43 -14.25 -3.64
C ALA A 330 8.83 -13.30 -2.49
N ALA A 331 9.47 -12.17 -2.82
CA ALA A 331 9.86 -11.16 -1.85
C ALA A 331 8.66 -10.47 -1.20
N GLN A 332 7.63 -10.13 -1.99
CA GLN A 332 6.39 -9.53 -1.50
C GLN A 332 5.60 -10.49 -0.63
N LEU A 333 5.47 -11.75 -1.04
CA LEU A 333 4.80 -12.77 -0.24
C LEU A 333 5.52 -12.98 1.10
N LYS A 334 6.87 -13.01 1.11
CA LYS A 334 7.65 -13.03 2.35
C LYS A 334 7.41 -11.81 3.23
N ASP A 335 7.42 -10.61 2.66
CA ASP A 335 7.18 -9.36 3.39
C ASP A 335 5.77 -9.33 4.00
N VAL A 336 4.76 -9.76 3.25
CA VAL A 336 3.38 -9.89 3.73
C VAL A 336 3.27 -10.95 4.83
N ILE A 337 3.89 -12.12 4.67
CA ILE A 337 3.89 -13.16 5.71
C ILE A 337 4.59 -12.68 6.98
N ALA A 338 5.76 -12.05 6.84
CA ALA A 338 6.53 -11.55 7.98
C ALA A 338 5.80 -10.44 8.74
N ARG A 339 5.11 -9.54 8.02
CA ARG A 339 4.37 -8.41 8.62
C ARG A 339 3.02 -8.82 9.19
N MET A 340 2.32 -9.72 8.52
CA MET A 340 0.90 -9.97 8.80
C MET A 340 0.65 -11.33 9.45
N ALA A 341 1.56 -12.29 9.36
CA ALA A 341 1.40 -13.65 9.85
C ALA A 341 -0.02 -14.21 9.58
N PRO A 342 -0.44 -14.31 8.30
CA PRO A 342 -1.78 -14.79 7.94
C PRO A 342 -1.95 -16.27 8.23
N ASP A 343 -3.18 -16.69 8.54
CA ASP A 343 -3.59 -18.11 8.53
C ASP A 343 -3.81 -18.59 7.09
N ARG A 344 -4.31 -17.69 6.23
CA ARG A 344 -4.67 -17.98 4.84
C ARG A 344 -4.27 -16.87 3.90
N VAL A 345 -3.80 -17.21 2.70
CA VAL A 345 -3.47 -16.25 1.63
C VAL A 345 -4.25 -16.58 0.37
N LEU A 346 -5.09 -15.65 -0.09
CA LEU A 346 -5.90 -15.76 -1.30
C LEU A 346 -5.25 -14.95 -2.43
N ILE A 347 -4.98 -15.58 -3.57
CA ILE A 347 -4.22 -14.98 -4.68
C ILE A 347 -5.10 -14.95 -5.94
N GLU A 348 -5.41 -13.76 -6.44
CA GLU A 348 -6.01 -13.55 -7.77
C GLU A 348 -4.96 -13.02 -8.75
N PRO A 349 -4.41 -13.88 -9.62
CA PRO A 349 -3.53 -13.41 -10.68
C PRO A 349 -4.30 -12.78 -11.85
N SER A 350 -3.58 -12.10 -12.75
CA SER A 350 -4.18 -11.54 -13.96
C SER A 350 -4.77 -12.65 -14.83
N GLY A 351 -5.79 -12.32 -15.64
CA GLY A 351 -6.53 -13.32 -16.44
C GLY A 351 -5.75 -13.97 -17.58
N VAL A 352 -4.47 -13.63 -17.75
CA VAL A 352 -3.50 -14.21 -18.71
C VAL A 352 -2.26 -14.74 -17.96
N ALA A 353 -2.32 -14.85 -16.64
CA ALA A 353 -1.16 -15.25 -15.86
C ALA A 353 -0.82 -16.73 -16.06
N ASP A 354 0.48 -17.01 -16.15
CA ASP A 354 1.00 -18.36 -16.15
C ASP A 354 0.89 -18.97 -14.73
N VAL A 355 -0.10 -19.85 -14.57
CA VAL A 355 -0.34 -20.63 -13.34
C VAL A 355 0.92 -21.40 -12.94
N THR A 356 1.69 -21.90 -13.91
CA THR A 356 2.91 -22.68 -13.68
C THR A 356 3.97 -21.86 -12.97
N SER A 357 4.18 -20.61 -13.39
CA SER A 357 5.12 -19.68 -12.75
C SER A 357 4.72 -19.35 -11.32
N LEU A 358 3.42 -19.19 -11.04
CA LEU A 358 2.91 -18.94 -9.69
C LEU A 358 3.13 -20.15 -8.77
N LEU A 359 2.79 -21.36 -9.24
CA LEU A 359 3.02 -22.60 -8.51
C LEU A 359 4.52 -22.82 -8.22
N ARG A 360 5.41 -22.50 -9.18
CA ARG A 360 6.87 -22.57 -8.98
C ARG A 360 7.37 -21.63 -7.88
N VAL A 361 6.80 -20.43 -7.75
CA VAL A 361 7.17 -19.49 -6.67
C VAL A 361 6.77 -20.04 -5.31
N LEU A 362 5.54 -20.56 -5.18
CA LEU A 362 5.04 -21.13 -3.92
C LEU A 362 5.77 -22.41 -3.52
N HIS A 363 6.21 -23.21 -4.49
CA HIS A 363 7.00 -24.42 -4.26
C HIS A 363 8.52 -24.15 -4.20
N GLY A 364 8.94 -22.90 -4.41
CA GLY A 364 10.34 -22.50 -4.31
C GLY A 364 10.88 -22.60 -2.88
N PRO A 365 12.19 -22.77 -2.70
CA PRO A 365 12.81 -22.95 -1.37
C PRO A 365 12.51 -21.78 -0.41
N ASP A 366 12.28 -20.60 -0.98
CA ASP A 366 11.97 -19.36 -0.29
C ASP A 366 10.60 -19.33 0.40
N VAL A 367 9.62 -20.09 -0.10
CA VAL A 367 8.21 -20.01 0.32
C VAL A 367 7.65 -21.38 0.73
N LYS A 368 8.17 -22.47 0.17
CA LYS A 368 7.67 -23.84 0.39
C LYS A 368 7.55 -24.23 1.85
N GLY A 369 8.50 -23.82 2.70
CA GLY A 369 8.46 -24.12 4.14
C GLY A 369 7.35 -23.40 4.91
N LEU A 370 6.71 -22.41 4.29
CA LEU A 370 5.64 -21.59 4.85
C LEU A 370 4.26 -21.96 4.28
N VAL A 371 4.18 -22.72 3.20
CA VAL A 371 2.90 -23.13 2.61
C VAL A 371 2.47 -24.45 3.25
N LYS A 372 1.41 -24.39 4.07
CA LYS A 372 0.81 -25.56 4.73
C LYS A 372 -0.02 -26.38 3.74
N SER A 373 -0.84 -25.73 2.94
CA SER A 373 -1.62 -26.34 1.87
C SER A 373 -1.78 -25.38 0.69
N LEU A 374 -2.01 -25.93 -0.50
CA LEU A 374 -2.21 -25.15 -1.72
C LEU A 374 -3.45 -25.62 -2.46
N ARG A 375 -4.43 -24.73 -2.60
CA ARG A 375 -5.63 -24.92 -3.42
C ARG A 375 -5.56 -24.10 -4.69
N LEU A 376 -5.97 -24.68 -5.80
CA LEU A 376 -6.10 -24.00 -7.10
C LEU A 376 -7.52 -24.16 -7.61
N THR A 377 -8.20 -23.05 -7.83
CA THR A 377 -9.54 -23.00 -8.40
C THR A 377 -9.50 -22.30 -9.74
N THR A 378 -10.00 -22.95 -10.79
CA THR A 378 -10.08 -22.36 -12.14
C THR A 378 -11.51 -21.96 -12.44
N VAL A 379 -11.72 -20.66 -12.66
CA VAL A 379 -13.04 -20.10 -13.02
C VAL A 379 -13.18 -20.05 -14.53
N ILE A 380 -14.23 -20.67 -15.04
CA ILE A 380 -14.54 -20.80 -16.47
C ILE A 380 -15.86 -20.11 -16.77
N ASP A 381 -15.91 -19.36 -17.86
CA ASP A 381 -17.16 -18.79 -18.38
C ASP A 381 -17.88 -19.81 -19.24
N ALA A 382 -19.03 -20.31 -18.76
CA ALA A 382 -19.82 -21.31 -19.48
C ALA A 382 -20.28 -20.84 -20.87
N GLY A 383 -20.56 -19.55 -21.04
CA GLY A 383 -21.05 -19.00 -22.30
C GLY A 383 -19.95 -18.67 -23.30
N ALA A 384 -18.69 -18.61 -22.87
CA ALA A 384 -17.56 -18.21 -23.70
C ALA A 384 -16.54 -19.33 -23.92
N PHE A 385 -16.51 -20.35 -23.05
CA PHE A 385 -15.46 -21.38 -23.03
C PHE A 385 -15.23 -22.06 -24.37
N LEU A 386 -16.28 -22.55 -25.06
CA LEU A 386 -16.10 -23.30 -26.31
C LEU A 386 -15.41 -22.44 -27.39
N ARG A 387 -15.81 -21.18 -27.50
CA ARG A 387 -15.19 -20.21 -28.43
C ARG A 387 -13.76 -19.89 -28.03
N ASP A 388 -13.54 -19.58 -26.75
CA ASP A 388 -12.24 -19.14 -26.26
C ASP A 388 -11.21 -20.30 -26.29
N HIS A 389 -11.65 -21.52 -25.97
CA HIS A 389 -10.86 -22.75 -26.09
C HIS A 389 -10.50 -23.07 -27.55
N ALA A 390 -11.43 -22.89 -28.49
CA ALA A 390 -11.11 -23.07 -29.92
C ALA A 390 -10.06 -22.07 -30.42
N ARG A 391 -10.03 -20.86 -29.85
CA ARG A 391 -9.10 -19.79 -30.23
C ARG A 391 -7.73 -19.90 -29.57
N LEU A 392 -7.68 -20.42 -28.34
CA LEU A 392 -6.46 -20.54 -27.53
C LEU A 392 -6.38 -21.93 -26.85
N PRO A 393 -6.36 -23.03 -27.62
CA PRO A 393 -6.47 -24.38 -27.06
C PRO A 393 -5.34 -24.66 -26.06
N GLU A 394 -4.09 -24.37 -26.43
CA GLU A 394 -2.91 -24.62 -25.58
C GLU A 394 -2.99 -23.94 -24.21
N TYR A 395 -3.50 -22.71 -24.15
CA TYR A 395 -3.66 -21.96 -22.89
C TYR A 395 -4.69 -22.62 -21.97
N PHE A 396 -5.87 -22.92 -22.51
CA PHE A 396 -6.95 -23.54 -21.74
C PHE A 396 -6.59 -24.97 -21.33
N GLU A 397 -5.90 -25.71 -22.20
CA GLU A 397 -5.40 -27.05 -21.88
C GLU A 397 -4.39 -27.04 -20.74
N ALA A 398 -3.40 -26.14 -20.79
CA ALA A 398 -2.38 -26.01 -19.74
C ALA A 398 -3.03 -25.69 -18.38
N GLN A 399 -4.00 -24.77 -18.34
CA GLN A 399 -4.72 -24.45 -17.11
C GLN A 399 -5.65 -25.57 -16.65
N ALA A 400 -6.33 -26.22 -17.58
CA ALA A 400 -7.28 -27.28 -17.25
C ALA A 400 -6.60 -28.52 -16.64
N ARG A 401 -5.44 -28.90 -17.17
CA ARG A 401 -4.67 -30.05 -16.65
C ARG A 401 -4.20 -29.87 -15.21
N LEU A 402 -3.97 -28.63 -14.78
CA LEU A 402 -3.49 -28.31 -13.43
C LEU A 402 -4.63 -28.09 -12.43
N ALA A 403 -5.86 -27.89 -12.89
CA ALA A 403 -6.98 -27.46 -12.07
C ALA A 403 -7.68 -28.67 -11.39
N PRO A 404 -7.63 -28.83 -10.06
CA PRO A 404 -8.41 -29.84 -9.36
C PRO A 404 -9.90 -29.48 -9.30
N VAL A 405 -10.24 -28.19 -9.42
CA VAL A 405 -11.61 -27.68 -9.39
C VAL A 405 -11.85 -26.67 -10.50
N PHE A 406 -12.91 -26.88 -11.26
CA PHE A 406 -13.48 -25.92 -12.20
C PHE A 406 -14.76 -25.32 -11.63
N ILE A 407 -14.77 -24.01 -11.42
CA ILE A 407 -16.02 -23.27 -11.24
C ILE A 407 -16.51 -22.87 -12.62
N LEU A 408 -17.50 -23.60 -13.13
CA LEU A 408 -18.18 -23.30 -14.38
C LEU A 408 -19.22 -22.21 -14.10
N ASN A 409 -18.83 -20.95 -14.24
CA ASN A 409 -19.61 -19.77 -13.90
C ASN A 409 -20.45 -19.27 -15.09
N LYS A 410 -21.46 -18.45 -14.80
CA LYS A 410 -22.42 -17.89 -15.78
C LYS A 410 -23.25 -18.95 -16.51
N THR A 411 -23.61 -20.04 -15.83
CA THR A 411 -24.41 -21.10 -16.44
C THR A 411 -25.81 -20.64 -16.84
N ASP A 412 -26.29 -19.52 -16.28
CA ASP A 412 -27.52 -18.83 -16.67
C ASP A 412 -27.48 -18.26 -18.11
N ARG A 413 -26.29 -18.14 -18.71
CA ARG A 413 -26.09 -17.56 -20.05
C ARG A 413 -25.76 -18.57 -21.13
N ALA A 414 -25.67 -19.85 -20.78
CA ALA A 414 -25.32 -20.93 -21.72
C ALA A 414 -26.52 -21.86 -21.93
N SER A 415 -26.66 -22.40 -23.14
CA SER A 415 -27.68 -23.40 -23.41
C SER A 415 -27.36 -24.72 -22.70
N ALA A 416 -28.37 -25.58 -22.49
CA ALA A 416 -28.16 -26.90 -21.89
C ALA A 416 -27.20 -27.77 -22.73
N GLU A 417 -27.21 -27.59 -24.05
CA GLU A 417 -26.30 -28.27 -24.98
C GLU A 417 -24.86 -27.76 -24.82
N ASP A 418 -24.65 -26.44 -24.80
CA ASP A 418 -23.32 -25.84 -24.63
C ASP A 418 -22.70 -26.21 -23.27
N LEU A 419 -23.52 -26.27 -22.22
CA LEU A 419 -23.11 -26.72 -20.88
C LEU A 419 -22.67 -28.19 -20.89
N ALA A 420 -23.39 -29.05 -21.60
CA ALA A 420 -23.03 -30.46 -21.74
C ALA A 420 -21.71 -30.63 -22.49
N ILE A 421 -21.53 -29.93 -23.62
CA ILE A 421 -20.30 -29.97 -24.43
C ILE A 421 -19.11 -29.40 -23.64
N THR A 422 -19.30 -28.29 -22.93
CA THR A 422 -18.26 -27.68 -22.09
C THR A 422 -17.85 -28.62 -20.97
N THR A 423 -18.82 -29.20 -20.25
CA THR A 423 -18.55 -30.15 -19.17
C THR A 423 -17.79 -31.38 -19.67
N ASP A 424 -18.21 -31.94 -20.81
CA ASP A 424 -17.57 -33.09 -21.42
C ASP A 424 -16.15 -32.77 -21.91
N THR A 425 -15.94 -31.57 -22.46
CA THR A 425 -14.61 -31.08 -22.83
C THR A 425 -13.71 -30.93 -21.61
N LEU A 426 -14.17 -30.31 -20.53
CA LEU A 426 -13.41 -30.17 -19.29
C LEU A 426 -13.07 -31.52 -18.66
N LYS A 427 -13.99 -32.49 -18.68
CA LYS A 427 -13.72 -33.86 -18.22
C LYS A 427 -12.70 -34.58 -19.09
N ARG A 428 -12.68 -34.36 -20.40
CA ARG A 428 -11.61 -34.88 -21.27
C ARG A 428 -10.26 -34.27 -20.96
N LEU A 429 -10.23 -32.96 -20.69
CA LEU A 429 -8.99 -32.24 -20.37
C LEU A 429 -8.43 -32.63 -19.01
N ASN A 430 -9.30 -32.82 -18.02
CA ASN A 430 -8.93 -33.29 -16.69
C ASN A 430 -10.04 -34.17 -16.09
N PRO A 431 -9.93 -35.51 -16.22
CA PRO A 431 -10.91 -36.45 -15.69
C PRO A 431 -11.06 -36.44 -14.17
N HIS A 432 -10.06 -35.91 -13.47
CA HIS A 432 -10.01 -35.87 -11.99
C HIS A 432 -10.53 -34.56 -11.42
N ALA A 433 -10.78 -33.55 -12.26
CA ALA A 433 -11.27 -32.27 -11.81
C ALA A 433 -12.75 -32.31 -11.44
N GLU A 434 -13.09 -31.70 -10.31
CA GLU A 434 -14.49 -31.47 -9.96
C GLU A 434 -15.03 -30.25 -10.72
N ILE A 435 -16.20 -30.39 -11.34
CA ILE A 435 -16.84 -29.32 -12.10
C ILE A 435 -18.06 -28.83 -11.32
N LEU A 436 -18.01 -27.57 -10.91
CA LEU A 436 -18.97 -26.90 -10.05
C LEU A 436 -19.72 -25.82 -10.85
N PRO A 437 -20.98 -26.05 -11.23
CA PRO A 437 -21.82 -25.02 -11.83
C PRO A 437 -22.03 -23.84 -10.88
N ALA A 438 -21.95 -22.63 -11.39
CA ALA A 438 -22.14 -21.41 -10.62
C ALA A 438 -22.83 -20.30 -11.42
N VAL A 439 -23.62 -19.50 -10.70
CA VAL A 439 -24.25 -18.26 -11.21
C VAL A 439 -23.81 -17.12 -10.29
N TYR A 440 -23.23 -16.05 -10.86
CA TYR A 440 -22.58 -14.97 -10.10
C TYR A 440 -21.55 -15.48 -9.06
N GLY A 441 -20.82 -16.55 -9.38
CA GLY A 441 -19.83 -17.15 -8.49
C GLY A 441 -20.40 -17.89 -7.28
N ALA A 442 -21.72 -18.06 -7.19
CA ALA A 442 -22.37 -18.87 -6.17
C ALA A 442 -22.44 -20.34 -6.62
N VAL A 443 -21.74 -21.22 -5.91
CA VAL A 443 -21.84 -22.68 -6.04
C VAL A 443 -22.93 -23.17 -5.08
N GLU A 444 -23.69 -24.20 -5.46
CA GLU A 444 -24.72 -24.78 -4.57
C GLU A 444 -24.10 -25.27 -3.25
N PRO A 445 -24.71 -24.98 -2.08
CA PRO A 445 -24.16 -25.35 -0.77
C PRO A 445 -23.83 -26.84 -0.61
N ALA A 446 -24.63 -27.72 -1.20
CA ALA A 446 -24.41 -29.17 -1.18
C ALA A 446 -23.09 -29.60 -1.87
N ARG A 447 -22.55 -28.76 -2.77
CA ARG A 447 -21.27 -28.98 -3.46
C ARG A 447 -20.15 -28.09 -2.93
N ALA A 448 -20.46 -27.16 -2.03
CA ALA A 448 -19.45 -26.29 -1.40
C ALA A 448 -18.55 -27.07 -0.42
N GLU A 449 -19.04 -28.16 0.17
CA GLU A 449 -18.19 -29.06 0.96
C GLU A 449 -17.18 -29.81 0.09
N ALA A 450 -17.61 -30.25 -1.10
CA ALA A 450 -16.73 -30.89 -2.08
C ALA A 450 -15.67 -29.91 -2.61
N TRP A 451 -16.05 -28.65 -2.86
CA TRP A 451 -15.12 -27.56 -3.16
C TRP A 451 -14.05 -27.36 -2.07
N LYS A 452 -14.45 -27.41 -0.78
CA LYS A 452 -13.54 -27.26 0.36
C LYS A 452 -12.67 -28.50 0.61
N ALA A 453 -13.17 -29.68 0.23
CA ALA A 453 -12.49 -30.98 0.39
C ALA A 453 -11.63 -31.37 -0.82
N ALA A 454 -11.61 -30.56 -1.88
CA ALA A 454 -10.82 -30.82 -3.07
C ALA A 454 -9.33 -31.01 -2.72
N PRO A 455 -8.66 -32.01 -3.32
CA PRO A 455 -7.27 -32.34 -2.99
C PRO A 455 -6.35 -31.14 -3.21
N ALA A 456 -5.40 -30.96 -2.29
CA ALA A 456 -4.34 -29.98 -2.46
C ALA A 456 -3.56 -30.29 -3.74
N VAL A 457 -3.09 -29.26 -4.44
CA VAL A 457 -2.31 -29.43 -5.66
C VAL A 457 -0.95 -30.03 -5.29
N GLU A 458 -0.79 -31.34 -5.44
CA GLU A 458 0.53 -31.96 -5.45
C GLU A 458 1.24 -31.58 -6.76
N ALA A 459 2.44 -31.04 -6.67
CA ALA A 459 3.27 -30.87 -7.86
C ALA A 459 3.73 -32.25 -8.34
N HIS A 460 2.91 -32.92 -9.14
CA HIS A 460 3.37 -34.05 -9.95
C HIS A 460 4.28 -33.51 -11.05
N THR A 461 5.55 -33.31 -10.72
CA THR A 461 6.62 -33.24 -11.72
C THR A 461 6.83 -34.66 -12.24
N HIS A 462 6.01 -35.09 -13.20
CA HIS A 462 6.42 -36.19 -14.07
C HIS A 462 7.59 -35.66 -14.91
N ALA A 463 8.80 -35.88 -14.40
CA ALA A 463 10.02 -35.80 -15.17
C ALA A 463 9.98 -36.90 -16.22
N HIS A 464 9.46 -36.56 -17.41
CA HIS A 464 9.89 -37.25 -18.61
C HIS A 464 11.20 -36.59 -19.04
N ASP A 465 12.29 -37.34 -18.87
CA ASP A 465 13.61 -37.07 -19.42
C ASP A 465 13.52 -36.93 -20.95
N HIS A 466 13.18 -35.75 -21.42
CA HIS A 466 13.54 -35.29 -22.76
C HIS A 466 14.16 -33.91 -22.60
N ALA A 467 15.49 -33.90 -22.63
CA ALA A 467 16.31 -32.71 -22.75
C ALA A 467 16.05 -32.03 -24.10
N HIS A 468 14.99 -31.23 -24.14
CA HIS A 468 14.82 -30.13 -25.07
C HIS A 468 14.21 -28.97 -24.27
N GLU A 469 15.03 -27.98 -23.94
CA GLU A 469 14.58 -26.68 -23.42
C GLU A 469 13.77 -25.97 -24.51
N HIS A 470 12.51 -26.34 -24.68
CA HIS A 470 11.52 -25.48 -25.32
C HIS A 470 10.84 -24.66 -24.22
N HIS A 471 11.33 -23.44 -24.05
CA HIS A 471 10.69 -22.41 -23.25
C HIS A 471 9.31 -22.08 -23.83
N HIS A 472 8.27 -22.73 -23.34
CA HIS A 472 6.91 -22.22 -23.47
C HIS A 472 6.65 -21.25 -22.30
N ASP A 473 7.09 -20.01 -22.49
CA ASP A 473 6.51 -18.89 -21.75
C ASP A 473 5.04 -18.82 -22.19
N HIS A 474 4.05 -18.78 -21.30
CA HIS A 474 2.62 -18.67 -21.67
C HIS A 474 2.04 -17.29 -21.36
N GLY A 475 2.90 -16.27 -21.30
CA GLY A 475 2.48 -14.87 -21.19
C GLY A 475 1.75 -14.36 -22.45
N PRO A 476 1.25 -13.10 -22.45
CA PRO A 476 0.57 -12.49 -23.60
C PRO A 476 1.35 -12.66 -24.91
N ASP A 477 2.68 -12.52 -24.84
CA ASP A 477 3.61 -12.60 -25.97
C ASP A 477 3.63 -13.98 -26.64
N ALA A 478 3.31 -15.06 -25.91
CA ALA A 478 3.28 -16.42 -26.44
C ALA A 478 1.91 -16.88 -26.92
N LEU A 479 0.84 -16.17 -26.53
CA LEU A 479 -0.52 -16.39 -27.02
C LEU A 479 -0.79 -15.66 -28.35
N GLY A 480 0.23 -14.96 -28.88
CA GLY A 480 0.10 -14.04 -30.00
C GLY A 480 -0.79 -12.83 -29.67
N LEU A 481 -0.98 -12.54 -28.38
CA LEU A 481 -1.82 -11.44 -27.91
C LEU A 481 -0.98 -10.18 -27.79
N GLU A 482 -1.37 -9.15 -28.52
CA GLU A 482 -0.80 -7.82 -28.46
C GLU A 482 -1.45 -7.01 -27.34
N ASN A 483 -0.63 -6.24 -26.64
CA ASN A 483 -1.08 -5.21 -25.72
C ASN A 483 -1.00 -3.86 -26.40
N TRP A 484 -2.11 -3.11 -26.38
CA TRP A 484 -2.17 -1.74 -26.87
C TRP A 484 -2.75 -0.83 -25.80
N SER A 485 -2.15 0.34 -25.60
CA SER A 485 -2.69 1.33 -24.69
C SER A 485 -2.48 2.74 -25.22
N THR A 486 -3.43 3.62 -24.95
CA THR A 486 -3.33 5.04 -25.29
C THR A 486 -3.84 5.90 -24.16
N ALA A 487 -3.17 7.03 -23.94
CA ALA A 487 -3.72 8.16 -23.21
C ALA A 487 -4.62 8.97 -24.14
N LEU A 488 -5.68 9.53 -23.58
CA LEU A 488 -6.62 10.42 -24.24
C LEU A 488 -6.72 11.71 -23.42
N SER A 489 -7.07 12.81 -24.07
CA SER A 489 -7.18 14.12 -23.45
C SER A 489 -8.48 14.78 -23.88
N GLY A 490 -9.10 15.53 -22.97
CA GLY A 490 -10.35 16.24 -23.23
C GLY A 490 -11.60 15.49 -22.78
N LEU A 491 -12.74 16.18 -22.92
CA LEU A 491 -14.08 15.64 -22.65
C LEU A 491 -14.52 14.75 -23.82
N HIS A 492 -15.14 13.62 -23.52
CA HIS A 492 -15.62 12.67 -24.52
C HIS A 492 -17.15 12.61 -24.52
N ASP A 493 -17.75 12.47 -25.70
CA ASP A 493 -19.18 12.25 -25.86
C ASP A 493 -19.53 10.79 -25.51
N ALA A 494 -20.39 10.63 -24.49
CA ALA A 494 -20.75 9.30 -23.98
C ALA A 494 -21.52 8.43 -25.00
N ARG A 495 -22.26 9.05 -25.92
CA ARG A 495 -23.03 8.34 -26.95
C ARG A 495 -22.12 7.83 -28.07
N ALA A 496 -21.18 8.66 -28.51
CA ALA A 496 -20.16 8.29 -29.48
C ALA A 496 -19.25 7.19 -28.92
N LEU A 497 -18.84 7.28 -27.65
CA LEU A 497 -18.07 6.23 -26.98
C LEU A 497 -18.79 4.89 -26.99
N ARG A 498 -20.09 4.86 -26.70
CA ARG A 498 -20.88 3.62 -26.76
C ARG A 498 -20.83 2.98 -28.15
N GLY A 499 -20.99 3.76 -29.21
CA GLY A 499 -20.89 3.26 -30.59
C GLY A 499 -19.50 2.69 -30.92
N VAL A 500 -18.42 3.29 -30.40
CA VAL A 500 -17.06 2.74 -30.57
C VAL A 500 -16.91 1.43 -29.81
N LEU A 501 -17.42 1.31 -28.59
CA LEU A 501 -17.34 0.06 -27.81
C LEU A 501 -18.17 -1.07 -28.45
N GLU A 502 -19.32 -0.75 -29.04
CA GLU A 502 -20.12 -1.69 -29.83
C GLU A 502 -19.37 -2.15 -31.09
N ALA A 503 -18.69 -1.23 -31.79
CA ALA A 503 -17.84 -1.57 -32.94
C ALA A 503 -16.62 -2.41 -32.53
N VAL A 504 -16.02 -2.16 -31.36
CA VAL A 504 -14.96 -3.01 -30.77
C VAL A 504 -15.50 -4.41 -30.50
N ALA A 505 -16.67 -4.52 -29.87
CA ALA A 505 -17.33 -5.79 -29.59
C ALA A 505 -17.68 -6.57 -30.89
N ALA A 506 -17.99 -5.86 -31.97
CA ALA A 506 -18.26 -6.41 -33.29
C ALA A 506 -16.98 -6.75 -34.11
N GLY A 507 -15.78 -6.52 -33.57
CA GLY A 507 -14.51 -6.87 -34.22
C GLY A 507 -14.01 -5.87 -35.28
N ALA A 508 -14.55 -4.65 -35.32
CA ALA A 508 -14.18 -3.64 -36.32
C ALA A 508 -12.73 -3.11 -36.21
N PHE A 509 -12.01 -3.44 -35.13
CA PHE A 509 -10.65 -2.96 -34.85
C PHE A 509 -9.65 -4.10 -34.59
N GLY A 510 -9.91 -5.29 -35.15
CA GLY A 510 -9.18 -6.52 -34.86
C GLY A 510 -9.84 -7.35 -33.77
N GLU A 511 -9.22 -8.47 -33.41
CA GLU A 511 -9.77 -9.41 -32.43
C GLU A 511 -9.44 -8.98 -31.00
N ILE A 512 -10.23 -8.08 -30.44
CA ILE A 512 -10.03 -7.53 -29.09
C ILE A 512 -10.69 -8.44 -28.05
N ASP A 513 -9.88 -9.18 -27.30
CA ASP A 513 -10.30 -10.03 -26.17
C ASP A 513 -10.81 -9.21 -24.99
N ARG A 514 -10.11 -8.12 -24.71
CA ARG A 514 -10.46 -7.21 -23.64
C ARG A 514 -10.09 -5.78 -23.97
N LEU A 515 -10.99 -4.86 -23.65
CA LEU A 515 -10.70 -3.44 -23.61
C LEU A 515 -11.13 -2.88 -22.25
N LYS A 516 -10.30 -2.05 -21.65
CA LYS A 516 -10.64 -1.32 -20.42
C LYS A 516 -10.17 0.11 -20.52
N GLY A 517 -10.96 1.03 -20.02
CA GLY A 517 -10.53 2.41 -19.93
C GLY A 517 -11.30 3.22 -18.92
N ILE A 518 -10.74 4.37 -18.59
CA ILE A 518 -11.44 5.45 -17.89
C ILE A 518 -11.39 6.67 -18.78
N LEU A 519 -12.53 7.31 -19.01
CA LEU A 519 -12.68 8.46 -19.89
C LEU A 519 -13.46 9.55 -19.17
N GLN A 520 -13.05 10.79 -19.36
CA GLN A 520 -13.76 11.95 -18.82
C GLN A 520 -14.88 12.35 -19.79
N VAL A 521 -16.09 12.54 -19.27
CA VAL A 521 -17.29 12.95 -20.01
C VAL A 521 -17.94 14.14 -19.31
N GLU A 522 -18.92 14.77 -19.97
CA GLU A 522 -19.73 15.80 -19.33
C GLU A 522 -20.48 15.21 -18.13
N GLY A 523 -20.29 15.80 -16.94
CA GLY A 523 -20.90 15.33 -15.70
C GLY A 523 -20.13 14.26 -14.91
N GLY A 524 -18.93 13.85 -15.35
CA GLY A 524 -18.07 12.99 -14.53
C GLY A 524 -17.09 12.11 -15.30
N TRP A 525 -16.79 10.95 -14.74
CA TRP A 525 -15.90 9.96 -15.37
C TRP A 525 -16.67 8.67 -15.62
N LEU A 526 -16.37 8.02 -16.73
CA LEU A 526 -16.90 6.71 -17.07
C LEU A 526 -15.77 5.69 -17.12
N GLN A 527 -16.03 4.51 -16.57
CA GLN A 527 -15.26 3.32 -16.81
C GLN A 527 -15.91 2.54 -17.96
N VAL A 528 -15.10 2.17 -18.94
CA VAL A 528 -15.51 1.34 -20.08
C VAL A 528 -14.82 -0.02 -19.99
N ASP A 529 -15.57 -1.09 -20.25
CA ASP A 529 -15.04 -2.45 -20.34
C ASP A 529 -15.68 -3.13 -21.56
N VAL A 530 -14.88 -3.82 -22.37
CA VAL A 530 -15.36 -4.77 -23.38
C VAL A 530 -14.68 -6.08 -23.06
N ALA A 531 -15.47 -7.13 -22.82
CA ALA A 531 -14.94 -8.46 -22.57
C ALA A 531 -15.84 -9.50 -23.24
N GLY A 532 -15.23 -10.43 -24.00
CA GLY A 532 -15.98 -11.50 -24.68
C GLY A 532 -17.10 -10.98 -25.59
N GLY A 533 -16.84 -9.88 -26.32
CA GLY A 533 -17.81 -9.28 -27.26
C GLY A 533 -18.96 -8.51 -26.61
N HIS A 534 -18.91 -8.21 -25.31
CA HIS A 534 -19.96 -7.46 -24.62
C HIS A 534 -19.42 -6.12 -24.09
N PRO A 535 -19.92 -4.98 -24.56
CA PRO A 535 -19.54 -3.68 -24.05
C PRO A 535 -20.32 -3.33 -22.77
N ALA A 536 -19.64 -2.74 -21.79
CA ALA A 536 -20.20 -2.25 -20.55
C ALA A 536 -19.64 -0.86 -20.22
N ILE A 537 -20.51 0.00 -19.66
CA ILE A 537 -20.16 1.35 -19.23
C ILE A 537 -20.71 1.55 -17.81
N ALA A 538 -19.89 2.06 -16.90
CA ALA A 538 -20.27 2.39 -15.53
C ALA A 538 -19.69 3.76 -15.13
N ALA A 539 -20.28 4.40 -14.12
CA ALA A 539 -19.70 5.61 -13.53
C ALA A 539 -18.39 5.26 -12.80
N HIS A 540 -17.36 6.10 -12.97
CA HIS A 540 -16.06 5.97 -12.32
C HIS A 540 -15.88 7.08 -11.29
N ALA A 541 -15.53 6.71 -10.05
CA ALA A 541 -15.18 7.67 -9.02
C ALA A 541 -13.73 8.13 -9.23
N ALA A 542 -13.57 9.29 -9.88
CA ALA A 542 -12.27 9.80 -10.29
C ALA A 542 -11.36 10.18 -9.11
N ARG A 543 -10.09 9.82 -9.24
CA ARG A 543 -9.00 10.25 -8.35
C ARG A 543 -8.27 11.45 -8.97
N PRO A 544 -7.62 12.33 -8.18
CA PRO A 544 -6.92 13.51 -8.71
C PRO A 544 -5.85 13.22 -9.76
N GLU A 545 -5.25 12.03 -9.71
CA GLU A 545 -4.24 11.53 -10.64
C GLU A 545 -4.81 10.78 -11.85
N ASP A 546 -6.14 10.59 -11.92
CA ASP A 546 -6.75 9.88 -13.05
C ASP A 546 -6.60 10.70 -14.32
N THR A 547 -6.11 10.03 -15.36
CA THR A 547 -5.99 10.54 -16.71
C THR A 547 -6.80 9.63 -17.61
N ALA A 548 -7.48 10.21 -18.62
CA ALA A 548 -8.25 9.42 -19.55
C ALA A 548 -7.32 8.48 -20.32
N ARG A 549 -7.60 7.18 -20.24
CA ARG A 549 -6.74 6.13 -20.81
C ARG A 549 -7.56 4.92 -21.18
N VAL A 550 -7.14 4.25 -22.24
CA VAL A 550 -7.74 3.00 -22.71
C VAL A 550 -6.61 2.01 -22.96
N MET A 551 -6.81 0.77 -22.55
CA MET A 551 -5.97 -0.37 -22.86
C MET A 551 -6.82 -1.45 -23.54
N ALA A 552 -6.25 -2.11 -24.53
CA ALA A 552 -6.82 -3.26 -25.21
C ALA A 552 -5.79 -4.40 -25.25
N ILE A 553 -6.31 -5.62 -25.17
CA ILE A 553 -5.57 -6.88 -25.29
C ILE A 553 -6.30 -7.70 -26.35
N GLY A 554 -5.58 -8.24 -27.33
CA GLY A 554 -6.18 -8.93 -28.46
C GLY A 554 -5.18 -9.37 -29.53
N LYS A 555 -5.65 -9.90 -30.65
CA LYS A 555 -4.81 -10.26 -31.81
C LYS A 555 -5.03 -9.30 -32.97
N SER A 556 -3.96 -8.94 -33.67
CA SER A 556 -4.00 -8.06 -34.86
C SER A 556 -4.77 -6.76 -34.60
N ILE A 557 -4.48 -6.09 -33.49
CA ILE A 557 -5.19 -4.87 -33.09
C ILE A 557 -4.90 -3.78 -34.13
N GLU A 558 -5.95 -3.20 -34.72
CA GLU A 558 -5.85 -2.06 -35.65
C GLU A 558 -5.60 -0.75 -34.87
N ARG A 559 -4.41 -0.63 -34.28
CA ARG A 559 -4.01 0.40 -33.29
C ARG A 559 -4.37 1.82 -33.72
N ASP A 560 -4.03 2.18 -34.95
CA ASP A 560 -4.26 3.52 -35.48
C ASP A 560 -5.74 3.81 -35.73
N LEU A 561 -6.51 2.81 -36.16
CA LEU A 561 -7.93 2.94 -36.41
C LEU A 561 -8.69 3.09 -35.08
N LEU A 562 -8.36 2.27 -34.09
CA LEU A 562 -8.94 2.33 -32.74
C LEU A 562 -8.61 3.66 -32.04
N HIS A 563 -7.35 4.11 -32.12
CA HIS A 563 -6.93 5.41 -31.60
C HIS A 563 -7.72 6.57 -32.23
N ARG A 564 -7.87 6.58 -33.55
CA ARG A 564 -8.63 7.62 -34.27
C ARG A 564 -10.11 7.59 -33.91
N ALA A 565 -10.72 6.41 -33.78
CA ALA A 565 -12.12 6.27 -33.40
C ALA A 565 -12.37 6.84 -32.00
N LEU A 566 -11.52 6.51 -31.03
CA LEU A 566 -11.62 7.05 -29.66
C LEU A 566 -11.40 8.57 -29.61
N ARG A 567 -10.45 9.11 -30.39
CA ARG A 567 -10.23 10.56 -30.48
C ARG A 567 -11.38 11.32 -31.14
N ARG A 568 -12.12 10.70 -32.06
CA ARG A 568 -13.32 11.31 -32.65
C ARG A 568 -14.47 11.46 -31.66
N CYS A 569 -14.42 10.74 -30.53
CA CYS A 569 -15.36 10.93 -29.44
C CYS A 569 -15.05 12.17 -28.60
N THR A 570 -13.88 12.81 -28.77
CA THR A 570 -13.54 14.02 -28.02
C THR A 570 -14.41 15.20 -28.49
N VAL A 571 -15.08 15.85 -27.55
CA VAL A 571 -15.92 17.02 -27.80
C VAL A 571 -15.02 18.20 -28.19
N PRO A 572 -15.32 18.93 -29.29
CA PRO A 572 -14.58 20.12 -29.66
C PRO A 572 -14.63 21.18 -28.55
N GLU A 573 -13.50 21.84 -28.29
CA GLU A 573 -13.33 22.87 -27.26
C GLU A 573 -14.31 24.06 -27.39
N ALA A 574 -14.94 24.22 -28.57
CA ALA A 574 -15.94 25.25 -28.87
C ALA A 574 -17.37 24.96 -28.37
N ALA A 575 -17.63 23.79 -27.77
CA ALA A 575 -18.97 23.41 -27.28
C ALA A 575 -19.11 23.43 -25.73
N VAL A 576 -18.09 23.90 -25.01
CA VAL A 576 -18.07 23.99 -23.53
C VAL A 576 -18.09 25.46 -23.05
N ALA A 577 -18.67 26.36 -23.85
CA ALA A 577 -18.86 27.77 -23.48
C ALA A 577 -20.29 28.03 -23.02
#